data_AF-A0A8J4C7T6-F1
#
_entry.id   AF-A0A8J4C7T6-F1
#
_cell.length_a   1.000
_cell.length_b   1.000
_cell.length_c   1.000
_cell.angle_alpha   90.00
_cell.angle_beta   90.00
_cell.angle_gamma   90.00
#
_symmetry.space_group_name_H-M   'P 1'
#
loop_
_entity.id
_entity.type
_entity.pdbx_description
1 polymer ?
#
loop_
_entity_poly.entity_id
_entity_poly.type
_entity_poly.pdbx_seq_one_letter_code
_entity_poly.pdbx_strand_id
1 'polypeptide(L)'
;TNYFEQYGSSVYVHNFKGTQYPGSYHLSYLNKRIYADPSPVNNEFRADLPNGLVVRVERIVPNVSATVFVCRSGGPQEAQGGNSCGDGLDNDCDGLVDYSDPDCNGVLPSPSPPPSPSPPPSPPPSPPPSPPPTPPSPRPPRPLPPAPKPP
;
A
#
# COMPACT_ATOMS: atom_id res chain seq x y z
N THR A 1 -9.35 6.44 -13.96
CA THR A 1 -10.75 6.73 -13.58
C THR A 1 -11.33 5.50 -12.91
N ASN A 2 -12.09 5.65 -11.83
CA ASN A 2 -12.80 4.52 -11.23
C ASN A 2 -14.21 4.45 -11.83
N TYR A 3 -14.71 3.24 -12.09
CA TYR A 3 -16.05 3.00 -12.63
C TYR A 3 -16.86 2.14 -11.66
N PHE A 4 -18.18 2.33 -11.69
CA PHE A 4 -19.14 1.73 -10.78
C PHE A 4 -20.24 1.04 -11.55
N GLU A 5 -20.49 -0.24 -11.25
CA GLU A 5 -21.58 -1.01 -11.83
C GLU A 5 -22.38 -1.71 -10.72
N GLN A 6 -23.71 -1.80 -10.90
CA GLN A 6 -24.62 -2.47 -9.98
C GLN A 6 -25.11 -3.78 -10.57
N TYR A 7 -24.97 -4.88 -9.83
CA TYR A 7 -25.62 -6.15 -10.17
C TYR A 7 -26.21 -6.80 -8.91
N GLY A 8 -27.50 -7.15 -8.96
CA GLY A 8 -28.23 -7.70 -7.82
C GLY A 8 -28.19 -6.77 -6.60
N SER A 9 -27.70 -7.27 -5.47
CA SER A 9 -27.54 -6.54 -4.20
C SER A 9 -26.10 -6.07 -3.92
N SER A 10 -25.33 -5.78 -4.98
CA SER A 10 -23.93 -5.36 -4.85
C SER A 10 -23.55 -4.23 -5.81
N VAL A 11 -22.60 -3.41 -5.37
CA VAL A 11 -21.88 -2.42 -6.19
C VAL A 11 -20.45 -2.90 -6.41
N TYR A 12 -19.95 -2.78 -7.62
CA TYR A 12 -18.60 -3.20 -7.99
C TYR A 12 -17.76 -1.98 -8.31
N VAL A 13 -16.59 -1.88 -7.69
CA VAL A 13 -15.61 -0.81 -7.93
C VAL A 13 -14.48 -1.34 -8.79
N HIS A 14 -14.31 -0.76 -9.97
CA HIS A 14 -13.29 -1.17 -10.93
C HIS A 14 -12.23 -0.09 -11.10
N ASN A 15 -10.95 -0.49 -11.13
CA ASN A 15 -9.90 0.38 -11.64
C ASN A 15 -9.87 0.33 -13.16
N PHE A 16 -9.76 1.50 -13.77
CA PHE A 16 -9.61 1.63 -15.20
C PHE A 16 -8.49 2.57 -15.57
N LYS A 17 -7.55 2.05 -16.34
CA LYS A 17 -6.48 2.80 -16.99
C LYS A 17 -6.75 2.85 -18.49
N GLY A 18 -7.55 3.83 -18.91
CA GLY A 18 -7.88 4.06 -20.31
C GLY A 18 -8.88 5.21 -20.47
N THR A 19 -9.28 5.44 -21.72
CA THR A 19 -10.36 6.37 -22.09
C THR A 19 -11.57 5.55 -22.49
N GLN A 20 -12.73 5.79 -21.87
CA GLN A 20 -13.94 5.02 -22.18
C GLN A 20 -14.67 5.70 -23.34
N TYR A 21 -14.69 5.04 -24.50
CA TYR A 21 -15.52 5.42 -25.65
C TYR A 21 -16.67 4.42 -25.80
N PRO A 22 -17.84 4.84 -26.33
CA PRO A 22 -18.93 3.92 -26.62
C PRO A 22 -18.44 2.73 -27.48
N GLY A 23 -18.65 1.50 -27.00
CA GLY A 23 -18.24 0.27 -27.69
C GLY A 23 -16.85 -0.27 -27.35
N SER A 24 -16.07 0.42 -26.49
CA SER A 24 -14.77 -0.07 -26.04
C SER A 24 -14.89 -0.96 -24.79
N TYR A 25 -14.55 -2.24 -24.93
CA TYR A 25 -14.48 -3.22 -23.84
C TYR A 25 -13.04 -3.33 -23.31
N HIS A 26 -12.53 -2.25 -22.72
CA HIS A 26 -11.23 -2.33 -22.05
C HIS A 26 -11.37 -3.13 -20.74
N LEU A 27 -10.41 -4.03 -20.51
CA LEU A 27 -10.31 -4.81 -19.28
C LEU A 27 -10.15 -3.85 -18.09
N SER A 28 -11.14 -3.87 -17.20
CA SER A 28 -11.07 -3.23 -15.90
C SER A 28 -10.77 -4.29 -14.84
N TYR A 29 -10.04 -3.92 -13.78
CA TYR A 29 -9.77 -4.84 -12.68
C TYR A 29 -10.72 -4.55 -11.53
N LEU A 30 -11.43 -5.58 -11.05
CA LEU A 30 -12.33 -5.46 -9.89
C LEU A 30 -11.49 -5.25 -8.63
N ASN A 31 -11.59 -4.08 -8.00
CA ASN A 31 -10.96 -3.81 -6.71
C ASN A 31 -11.78 -4.36 -5.55
N LYS A 32 -13.08 -4.05 -5.54
CA LYS A 32 -13.96 -4.34 -4.41
C LYS A 32 -15.37 -4.59 -4.90
N ARG A 33 -15.97 -5.66 -4.38
CA ARG A 33 -17.41 -5.86 -4.38
C ARG A 33 -17.94 -5.38 -3.02
N ILE A 34 -18.87 -4.43 -3.06
CA ILE A 34 -19.48 -3.81 -1.89
C ILE A 34 -20.92 -4.28 -1.79
N TYR A 35 -21.36 -4.66 -0.59
CA TYR A 35 -22.73 -5.03 -0.30
C TYR A 35 -23.40 -3.94 0.53
N ALA A 36 -24.73 -3.82 0.42
CA ALA A 36 -25.50 -3.11 1.43
C ALA A 36 -25.53 -3.97 2.69
N ASP A 37 -24.51 -3.82 3.54
CA ASP A 37 -24.46 -4.40 4.88
C ASP A 37 -25.07 -3.38 5.86
N PRO A 38 -25.92 -3.79 6.81
CA PRO A 38 -26.32 -2.91 7.93
C PRO A 38 -25.14 -2.44 8.78
N SER A 39 -23.96 -3.08 8.68
CA SER A 39 -22.72 -2.68 9.34
C SER A 39 -21.81 -1.83 8.42
N PRO A 40 -21.35 -0.64 8.86
CA PRO A 40 -20.59 0.32 8.05
C PRO A 40 -19.16 -0.13 7.68
N VAL A 41 -18.68 -1.26 8.21
CA VAL A 41 -17.29 -1.72 7.96
C VAL A 41 -17.13 -2.46 6.63
N ASN A 42 -18.21 -2.98 6.04
CA ASN A 42 -18.15 -3.76 4.80
C ASN A 42 -18.78 -3.07 3.59
N ASN A 43 -19.41 -1.91 3.79
CA ASN A 43 -20.10 -1.16 2.74
C ASN A 43 -19.23 -0.04 2.11
N GLU A 44 -17.93 -0.02 2.38
CA GLU A 44 -17.02 1.04 1.94
C GLU A 44 -15.80 0.52 1.15
N PHE A 45 -15.39 1.31 0.16
CA PHE A 45 -14.13 1.20 -0.54
C PHE A 45 -13.34 2.49 -0.34
N ARG A 46 -12.09 2.37 0.11
CA ARG A 46 -11.12 3.46 0.18
C ARG A 46 -9.97 3.17 -0.78
N ALA A 47 -9.66 4.12 -1.66
CA ALA A 47 -8.47 4.07 -2.48
C ALA A 47 -7.31 4.76 -1.76
N ASP A 48 -6.14 4.11 -1.73
CA ASP A 48 -4.93 4.69 -1.14
C ASP A 48 -4.56 6.04 -1.80
N LEU A 49 -3.92 6.91 -1.02
CA LEU A 49 -3.33 8.16 -1.51
C LEU A 49 -2.36 7.87 -2.67
N PRO A 50 -2.29 8.74 -3.71
CA PRO A 50 -2.80 10.11 -3.77
C PRO A 50 -4.25 10.26 -4.29
N ASN A 51 -4.94 9.15 -4.57
CA ASN A 51 -6.26 9.22 -5.20
C ASN A 51 -7.36 9.59 -4.20
N GLY A 52 -7.25 9.13 -2.95
CA GLY A 52 -8.10 9.55 -1.82
C GLY A 52 -9.60 9.27 -1.99
N LEU A 53 -10.00 8.49 -3.00
CA LEU A 53 -11.41 8.27 -3.29
C LEU A 53 -12.03 7.31 -2.29
N VAL A 54 -13.07 7.76 -1.60
CA VAL A 54 -13.90 6.93 -0.72
C VAL A 54 -15.27 6.77 -1.36
N VAL A 55 -15.74 5.53 -1.42
CA VAL A 55 -17.06 5.17 -1.94
C VAL A 55 -17.76 4.30 -0.91
N ARG A 56 -18.86 4.80 -0.37
CA ARG A 56 -19.69 4.10 0.61
C ARG A 56 -21.07 3.84 0.03
N VAL A 57 -21.56 2.62 0.17
CA VAL A 57 -22.90 2.25 -0.28
C VAL A 57 -23.87 2.43 0.87
N GLU A 58 -24.78 3.39 0.72
CA GLU A 58 -25.80 3.69 1.72
C GLU A 58 -27.02 2.78 1.54
N ARG A 59 -27.45 2.59 0.29
CA ARG A 59 -28.65 1.83 -0.02
C ARG A 59 -28.56 1.15 -1.37
N ILE A 60 -29.06 -0.08 -1.44
CA ILE A 60 -29.24 -0.81 -2.69
C ILE A 60 -30.71 -1.19 -2.84
N VAL A 61 -31.31 -0.83 -3.97
CA VAL A 61 -32.55 -1.42 -4.48
C VAL A 61 -32.16 -2.44 -5.53
N PRO A 62 -32.36 -3.76 -5.27
CA PRO A 62 -31.94 -4.79 -6.20
C PRO A 62 -32.49 -4.56 -7.60
N ASN A 63 -31.61 -4.58 -8.60
CA ASN A 63 -31.93 -4.40 -10.02
C ASN A 63 -32.56 -3.04 -10.42
N VAL A 64 -32.57 -2.04 -9.53
CA VAL A 64 -33.15 -0.72 -9.81
C VAL A 64 -32.12 0.38 -9.66
N SER A 65 -31.54 0.52 -8.47
CA SER A 65 -30.61 1.61 -8.17
C SER A 65 -29.73 1.32 -6.97
N ALA A 66 -28.58 1.99 -6.90
CA ALA A 66 -27.76 2.09 -5.70
C ALA A 66 -27.53 3.57 -5.36
N THR A 67 -27.67 3.92 -4.10
CA THR A 67 -27.28 5.22 -3.56
C THR A 67 -25.92 5.07 -2.92
N VAL A 68 -24.96 5.86 -3.41
CA VAL A 68 -23.57 5.84 -2.94
C VAL A 68 -23.16 7.24 -2.52
N PHE A 69 -22.42 7.30 -1.42
CA PHE A 69 -21.65 8.47 -1.03
C PHE A 69 -20.28 8.38 -1.69
N VAL A 70 -19.85 9.47 -2.32
CA VAL A 70 -18.54 9.59 -2.97
C VAL A 70 -17.84 10.81 -2.40
N CYS A 71 -16.65 10.59 -1.86
CA CYS A 71 -15.88 11.63 -1.20
C CYS A 71 -14.40 11.49 -1.54
N ARG A 72 -13.66 12.60 -1.43
CA ARG A 72 -12.21 12.63 -1.63
C ARG A 72 -11.54 12.93 -0.30
N SER A 73 -11.12 11.88 0.38
CA SER A 73 -10.39 11.94 1.65
C SER A 73 -8.99 12.51 1.39
N GLY A 74 -8.65 13.54 2.17
CA GLY A 74 -7.30 14.07 2.30
C GLY A 74 -6.44 13.26 3.28
N GLY A 75 -7.06 12.39 4.08
CA GLY A 75 -6.42 11.63 5.15
C GLY A 75 -7.42 11.01 6.15
N PRO A 76 -6.94 10.57 7.32
CA PRO A 76 -7.72 9.76 8.25
C PRO A 76 -8.54 10.55 9.30
N GLN A 77 -8.44 11.88 9.33
CA GLN A 77 -9.13 12.74 10.31
C GLN A 77 -9.51 14.08 9.69
N GLU A 78 -10.62 14.69 10.04
CA GLU A 78 -11.01 15.99 9.50
C GLU A 78 -9.95 17.08 9.74
N ALA A 79 -9.36 17.09 10.94
CA ALA A 79 -8.29 18.01 11.34
C ALA A 79 -6.89 17.57 10.85
N GLN A 80 -6.70 17.46 9.54
CA GLN A 80 -5.39 17.15 8.92
C GLN A 80 -4.37 18.30 8.93
N GLY A 81 -4.73 19.45 9.52
CA GLY A 81 -3.92 20.67 9.58
C GLY A 81 -4.36 21.72 8.56
N GLY A 82 -4.16 23.01 8.89
CA GLY A 82 -4.71 24.11 8.11
C GLY A 82 -6.14 24.48 8.55
N ASN A 83 -6.99 24.85 7.59
CA ASN A 83 -8.38 25.30 7.84
C ASN A 83 -9.42 24.26 7.36
N SER A 84 -9.10 22.96 7.44
CA SER A 84 -10.00 21.88 6.98
C SER A 84 -11.31 21.85 7.76
N CYS A 85 -11.30 22.21 9.04
CA CYS A 85 -12.48 22.27 9.90
C CYS A 85 -13.51 23.37 9.58
N GLY A 86 -13.36 24.07 8.47
CA GLY A 86 -14.25 25.15 8.06
C GLY A 86 -14.12 25.46 6.58
N ASP A 87 -13.76 24.46 5.77
CA ASP A 87 -13.63 24.59 4.32
C ASP A 87 -14.85 24.03 3.56
N GLY A 88 -15.83 23.46 4.28
CA GLY A 88 -17.06 22.93 3.72
C GLY A 88 -16.94 21.52 3.16
N LEU A 89 -15.83 20.83 3.41
CA LEU A 89 -15.55 19.49 2.91
C LEU A 89 -15.45 18.48 4.06
N ASP A 90 -15.80 17.23 3.78
CA ASP A 90 -15.53 16.09 4.66
C ASP A 90 -14.18 15.48 4.23
N ASN A 91 -13.11 15.84 4.92
CA ASN A 91 -11.73 15.56 4.54
C ASN A 91 -11.26 14.15 5.00
N ASP A 92 -12.06 13.43 5.79
CA ASP A 92 -11.81 12.03 6.15
C ASP A 92 -12.88 11.03 5.68
N CYS A 93 -13.94 11.55 5.08
CA CYS A 93 -15.07 10.85 4.47
C CYS A 93 -15.91 10.04 5.46
N ASP A 94 -16.01 10.44 6.72
CA ASP A 94 -16.83 9.74 7.72
C ASP A 94 -18.33 10.12 7.66
N GLY A 95 -18.68 11.18 6.92
CA GLY A 95 -20.03 11.70 6.75
C GLY A 95 -20.35 12.93 7.62
N LEU A 96 -19.41 13.42 8.41
CA LEU A 96 -19.47 14.66 9.16
C LEU A 96 -18.61 15.71 8.44
N VAL A 97 -18.97 16.98 8.58
CA VAL A 97 -18.34 18.08 7.85
C VAL A 97 -17.97 19.18 8.83
N ASP A 98 -16.76 19.72 8.69
CA ASP A 98 -16.26 20.88 9.41
C ASP A 98 -16.44 20.72 10.95
N TYR A 99 -16.91 21.78 11.62
CA TYR A 99 -17.18 21.77 13.07
C TYR A 99 -18.32 20.84 13.51
N SER A 100 -19.05 20.22 12.59
CA SER A 100 -19.97 19.12 12.94
C SER A 100 -19.20 17.82 13.17
N ASP A 101 -17.97 17.75 12.70
CA ASP A 101 -17.04 16.65 12.89
C ASP A 101 -16.38 16.71 14.30
N PRO A 102 -16.45 15.63 15.09
CA PRO A 102 -15.75 15.51 16.36
C PRO A 102 -14.23 15.68 16.25
N ASP A 103 -13.62 15.31 15.13
CA ASP A 103 -12.18 15.42 14.89
C ASP A 103 -11.73 16.88 14.85
N CYS A 104 -12.62 17.81 14.54
CA CYS A 104 -12.35 19.25 14.59
C CYS A 104 -12.24 19.86 15.98
N ASN A 105 -12.72 19.15 17.00
CA ASN A 105 -12.67 19.60 18.39
C ASN A 105 -11.49 19.00 19.17
N GLY A 106 -10.55 18.33 18.49
CA GLY A 106 -9.30 17.85 19.07
C GLY A 106 -9.43 16.61 19.98
N VAL A 107 -10.50 15.83 19.83
CA VAL A 107 -10.74 14.58 20.56
C VAL A 107 -10.87 13.48 19.48
N LEU A 108 -9.82 12.84 18.99
CA LEU A 108 -8.82 12.02 19.68
C LEU A 108 -7.51 11.95 18.88
N PRO A 109 -6.38 11.56 19.50
CA PRO A 109 -5.28 11.01 18.73
C PRO A 109 -5.80 9.74 18.04
N SER A 110 -5.83 9.72 16.71
CA SER A 110 -5.67 8.48 15.96
C SER A 110 -4.53 7.70 16.63
N PRO A 111 -4.65 6.39 16.93
CA PRO A 111 -3.57 5.68 17.57
C PRO A 111 -2.34 5.90 16.72
N SER A 112 -1.39 6.67 17.25
CA SER A 112 -0.13 6.91 16.57
C SER A 112 0.39 5.54 16.16
N PRO A 113 0.87 5.35 14.92
CA PRO A 113 1.49 4.08 14.58
C PRO A 113 2.49 3.77 15.71
N PRO A 114 2.49 2.54 16.26
CA PRO A 114 3.37 2.21 17.36
C PRO A 114 4.79 2.67 16.98
N PRO A 115 5.57 3.24 17.91
CA PRO A 115 6.88 3.77 17.60
C PRO A 115 7.62 2.74 16.76
N SER A 116 8.08 3.15 15.57
CA SER A 116 8.81 2.27 14.67
C SER A 116 9.86 1.55 15.51
N PRO A 117 9.92 0.21 15.48
CA PRO A 117 10.89 -0.52 16.30
C PRO A 117 12.26 0.08 16.04
N SER A 118 12.98 0.38 17.13
CA SER A 118 14.35 0.91 17.04
C SER A 118 15.11 0.10 15.99
N PRO A 119 15.86 0.75 15.08
CA PRO A 119 16.61 0.03 14.08
C PRO A 119 17.44 -1.05 14.79
N PRO A 120 17.47 -2.28 14.25
CA PRO A 120 18.30 -3.32 14.84
C PRO A 120 19.71 -2.78 15.00
N PRO A 121 20.42 -3.12 16.09
CA PRO A 121 21.79 -2.68 16.28
C PRO A 121 22.60 -2.96 15.02
N SER A 122 23.37 -1.98 14.56
CA SER A 122 24.24 -2.14 13.40
C SER A 122 25.00 -3.45 13.52
N PRO A 123 25.09 -4.25 12.45
CA PRO A 123 25.84 -5.49 12.49
C PRO A 123 27.27 -5.20 12.97
N PRO A 124 27.87 -6.09 13.78
CA PRO A 124 29.26 -5.94 14.17
C PRO A 124 30.12 -5.78 12.92
N PRO A 125 31.19 -4.97 12.98
CA PRO A 125 32.09 -4.79 11.84
C PRO A 125 32.56 -6.16 11.35
N SER A 126 32.55 -6.34 10.02
CA SER A 126 33.03 -7.57 9.40
C SER A 126 34.43 -7.91 9.93
N PRO A 127 34.72 -9.19 10.19
CA PRO A 127 36.06 -9.60 10.58
C PRO A 127 37.06 -9.15 9.50
N PRO A 128 38.30 -8.77 9.90
CA PRO A 128 39.33 -8.43 8.94
C PRO A 128 39.53 -9.58 7.94
N PRO A 129 39.85 -9.28 6.68
CA PRO A 129 40.08 -10.31 5.68
C PRO A 129 41.16 -11.28 6.16
N SER A 130 40.93 -12.58 5.94
CA SER A 130 41.92 -13.60 6.24
C SER A 130 43.26 -13.26 5.57
N PRO A 131 44.39 -13.52 6.25
CA PRO A 131 45.69 -13.32 5.64
C PRO A 131 45.78 -14.12 4.33
N PRO A 132 46.45 -13.60 3.30
CA PRO A 132 46.65 -14.32 2.05
C PRO A 132 47.30 -15.68 2.32
N PRO A 133 46.94 -16.73 1.56
CA PRO A 133 47.53 -18.05 1.73
C PRO A 133 49.05 -17.96 1.59
N THR A 134 49.77 -18.64 2.47
CA THR A 134 51.21 -18.76 2.39
C THR A 134 51.61 -19.34 1.02
N PRO A 135 52.65 -18.82 0.36
CA PRO A 135 53.13 -19.37 -0.89
C PRO A 135 53.48 -20.86 -0.72
N PRO A 136 53.18 -21.71 -1.71
CA PRO A 136 53.58 -23.11 -1.65
C PRO A 136 55.10 -23.21 -1.53
N SER A 137 55.57 -24.12 -0.67
CA SER A 137 56.99 -24.38 -0.48
C SER A 137 57.67 -24.72 -1.82
N PRO A 138 58.91 -24.25 -2.05
CA PRO A 138 59.62 -24.52 -3.29
C PRO A 138 59.75 -26.03 -3.51
N ARG A 139 59.48 -26.45 -4.75
CA ARG A 139 59.55 -27.85 -5.17
C ARG A 139 60.97 -28.38 -4.90
N PRO A 140 61.14 -29.54 -4.24
CA PRO A 140 62.47 -30.10 -4.03
C PRO A 140 63.17 -30.34 -5.38
N PRO A 141 64.50 -30.13 -5.45
CA PRO A 141 65.26 -30.30 -6.67
C PRO A 141 65.15 -31.73 -7.20
N ARG A 142 65.03 -31.85 -8.52
CA ARG A 142 64.95 -33.14 -9.22
C ARG A 142 66.24 -33.95 -8.93
N PRO A 143 66.14 -35.24 -8.56
CA PRO A 143 67.32 -36.08 -8.39
C PRO A 143 68.16 -36.12 -9.67
N LEU A 144 69.48 -35.99 -9.53
CA LEU A 144 70.41 -36.12 -10.65
C LEU A 144 70.32 -37.54 -11.24
N PRO A 145 70.40 -37.68 -12.58
CA PRO A 145 70.41 -39.00 -13.21
C PRO A 145 71.63 -39.82 -12.74
N PRO A 146 71.50 -41.14 -12.62
CA PRO A 146 72.61 -42.01 -12.24
C PRO A 146 73.73 -41.95 -13.28
N ALA A 147 74.97 -41.97 -12.79
CA ALA A 147 76.15 -41.91 -13.63
C ALA A 147 76.19 -43.09 -14.63
N PRO A 148 76.64 -42.86 -15.87
CA PRO A 148 76.75 -43.91 -16.87
C PRO A 148 77.75 -44.99 -16.41
N LYS A 149 77.40 -46.26 -16.67
CA LYS A 149 78.23 -47.41 -16.33
C LYS A 149 79.48 -47.41 -17.23
N PRO A 150 80.70 -47.59 -16.69
CA PRO A 150 81.90 -47.71 -17.51
C PRO A 150 81.87 -48.98 -18.37
N PRO A 151 82.62 -48.98 -19.51
CA PRO A 151 82.65 -50.08 -20.47
C PRO A 151 83.26 -51.37 -19.91
#